data_AF-A0A6C0LQL4-F1
#
_entry.id   AF-A0A6C0LQL4-F1
#
_cell.length_a   1.000
_cell.length_b   1.000
_cell.length_c   1.000
_cell.angle_alpha   90.00
_cell.angle_beta   90.00
_cell.angle_gamma   90.00
#
_symmetry.space_group_name_H-M   'P 1'
#
loop_
_entity.id
_entity.type
_entity.pdbx_description
1 polymer ?
#
loop_
_entity_poly.entity_id
_entity_poly.type
_entity_poly.pdbx_seq_one_letter_code
_entity_poly.pdbx_strand_id
1 'polypeptide(L)'
;MSSAPAKRAPAAKKTAAAAAPAAPAKVVAPVAAPAPAPVAVAAPAAVAAPVEEVNVVKDFTSLVEKVNSLRTVLGAVLSDMKKLEKQIPREIKKASKGRRRRAATVTEGGEPVVKKESVFTKPTPISDALCTFLGVAKGSLLSRSEVTTKVCAYAKSHQLMDKQVIKADAALRKLLALTEKDELKILNLQRFLKPHYLKPAVPLVAKA
;
A
#
# COMPACT_ATOMS: atom_id res chain seq x y z
N MET A 1 -11.79 -50.98 -20.03
CA MET A 1 -12.64 -50.59 -21.18
C MET A 1 -13.10 -49.16 -20.93
N SER A 2 -12.39 -48.17 -21.49
CA SER A 2 -12.76 -47.47 -22.74
C SER A 2 -13.92 -46.49 -22.46
N SER A 3 -13.86 -45.18 -22.67
CA SER A 3 -13.37 -44.42 -23.82
C SER A 3 -13.40 -42.93 -23.41
N ALA A 4 -12.26 -42.24 -23.33
CA ALA A 4 -11.72 -41.31 -24.32
C ALA A 4 -12.52 -39.99 -24.55
N PRO A 5 -11.87 -38.82 -24.44
CA PRO A 5 -12.42 -37.50 -24.77
C PRO A 5 -12.15 -37.12 -26.25
N ALA A 6 -13.05 -36.37 -26.89
CA ALA A 6 -12.85 -35.79 -28.23
C ALA A 6 -13.01 -34.26 -28.15
N LYS A 7 -11.92 -33.48 -28.21
CA LYS A 7 -11.31 -32.86 -29.41
C LYS A 7 -12.24 -31.89 -30.18
N ARG A 8 -11.91 -30.59 -30.13
CA ARG A 8 -11.76 -29.76 -31.34
C ARG A 8 -10.95 -28.47 -31.08
N ALA A 9 -9.71 -28.47 -31.55
CA ALA A 9 -9.06 -27.32 -32.20
C ALA A 9 -9.00 -27.67 -33.72
N PRO A 10 -8.40 -26.89 -34.66
CA PRO A 10 -7.69 -25.61 -34.54
C PRO A 10 -8.03 -24.61 -35.69
N ALA A 11 -7.45 -23.40 -35.66
CA ALA A 11 -7.17 -22.65 -36.88
C ALA A 11 -5.87 -21.87 -36.73
N ALA A 12 -4.91 -22.22 -37.59
CA ALA A 12 -3.59 -21.64 -37.73
C ALA A 12 -3.53 -20.82 -39.03
N LYS A 13 -2.65 -19.81 -39.07
CA LYS A 13 -1.86 -19.31 -40.23
C LYS A 13 -1.20 -17.98 -39.82
N LYS A 14 0.00 -17.59 -40.22
CA LYS A 14 1.15 -18.19 -40.95
C LYS A 14 2.23 -17.06 -40.92
N THR A 15 3.45 -17.33 -40.45
CA THR A 15 4.74 -17.39 -41.20
C THR A 15 5.29 -16.11 -41.82
N ALA A 16 6.55 -15.77 -41.47
CA ALA A 16 7.73 -15.63 -42.36
C ALA A 16 8.88 -14.95 -41.56
N ALA A 17 10.01 -15.61 -41.24
CA ALA A 17 11.24 -15.81 -42.04
C ALA A 17 11.98 -14.48 -42.34
N ALA A 18 13.07 -14.13 -41.65
CA ALA A 18 14.48 -14.55 -41.83
C ALA A 18 15.18 -13.94 -43.07
N ALA A 19 16.22 -13.11 -42.85
CA ALA A 19 17.50 -13.05 -43.59
C ALA A 19 18.35 -11.80 -43.22
N ALA A 20 19.65 -11.99 -43.03
CA ALA A 20 20.73 -10.99 -42.94
C ALA A 20 21.32 -10.71 -44.36
N PRO A 21 22.56 -10.19 -44.55
CA PRO A 21 23.23 -8.93 -44.16
C PRO A 21 23.66 -8.09 -45.39
N ALA A 22 24.15 -6.85 -45.22
CA ALA A 22 25.00 -6.18 -46.24
C ALA A 22 25.84 -5.02 -45.66
N ALA A 23 27.14 -5.05 -45.91
CA ALA A 23 28.13 -3.97 -45.76
C ALA A 23 28.44 -3.36 -47.15
N PRO A 24 29.57 -2.66 -47.38
CA PRO A 24 29.97 -1.30 -46.98
C PRO A 24 30.31 -0.39 -48.19
N ALA A 25 30.39 0.94 -48.01
CA ALA A 25 31.06 1.89 -48.93
C ALA A 25 31.17 3.25 -48.20
N LYS A 26 32.16 4.14 -48.38
CA LYS A 26 33.25 4.26 -49.35
C LYS A 26 34.27 5.27 -48.80
N VAL A 27 35.53 5.04 -49.12
CA VAL A 27 36.71 5.90 -48.91
C VAL A 27 36.77 6.99 -49.97
N VAL A 28 37.11 8.24 -49.61
CA VAL A 28 37.72 9.32 -50.44
C VAL A 28 38.24 10.38 -49.46
N ALA A 29 39.41 11.04 -49.51
CA ALA A 29 40.72 10.90 -50.12
C ALA A 29 41.64 11.96 -49.43
N PRO A 30 42.96 11.79 -49.43
CA PRO A 30 43.93 12.71 -48.84
C PRO A 30 44.28 13.85 -49.80
N VAL A 31 44.61 15.05 -49.30
CA VAL A 31 45.27 16.08 -50.12
C VAL A 31 46.41 16.72 -49.35
N ALA A 32 47.52 16.84 -50.07
CA ALA A 32 48.88 17.05 -49.64
C ALA A 32 49.24 18.52 -49.30
N ALA A 33 50.42 18.63 -48.70
CA ALA A 33 51.21 19.84 -48.42
C ALA A 33 51.40 20.76 -49.66
N PRO A 34 51.81 22.03 -49.45
CA PRO A 34 53.25 22.31 -49.43
C PRO A 34 53.69 23.45 -48.48
N ALA A 35 54.88 23.30 -47.89
CA ALA A 35 55.78 24.39 -47.51
C ALA A 35 56.51 24.87 -48.81
N PRO A 36 57.13 26.09 -48.92
CA PRO A 36 58.22 26.52 -48.01
C PRO A 36 58.53 28.04 -47.86
N ALA A 37 59.41 28.33 -46.88
CA ALA A 37 60.50 29.33 -46.88
C ALA A 37 60.20 30.83 -46.54
N PRO A 38 61.21 31.65 -46.19
CA PRO A 38 61.65 31.89 -44.80
C PRO A 38 61.87 33.39 -44.48
N VAL A 39 61.87 33.83 -43.22
CA VAL A 39 62.50 35.13 -42.88
C VAL A 39 62.99 35.21 -41.45
N ALA A 40 64.25 35.64 -41.37
CA ALA A 40 64.89 36.49 -40.38
C ALA A 40 65.12 35.95 -38.95
N VAL A 41 66.37 35.51 -38.80
CA VAL A 41 67.14 35.43 -37.55
C VAL A 41 67.16 36.80 -36.86
N ALA A 42 66.73 36.86 -35.61
CA ALA A 42 67.21 37.82 -34.61
C ALA A 42 67.07 37.21 -33.21
N ALA A 43 68.20 36.86 -32.62
CA ALA A 43 68.36 36.52 -31.21
C ALA A 43 69.49 37.41 -30.64
N PRO A 44 69.61 37.60 -29.32
CA PRO A 44 68.59 37.62 -28.27
C PRO A 44 68.72 38.86 -27.36
N ALA A 45 67.65 39.27 -26.69
CA ALA A 45 67.73 40.15 -25.52
C ALA A 45 67.10 39.42 -24.32
N ALA A 46 67.97 38.89 -23.46
CA ALA A 46 67.61 38.31 -22.19
C ALA A 46 67.17 39.42 -21.23
N VAL A 47 65.91 39.39 -20.80
CA VAL A 47 65.43 40.13 -19.63
C VAL A 47 64.91 39.08 -18.65
N ALA A 48 65.57 39.01 -17.50
CA ALA A 48 65.29 38.08 -16.42
C ALA A 48 63.86 38.28 -15.90
N ALA A 49 62.98 37.32 -16.17
CA ALA A 49 61.73 37.14 -15.43
C ALA A 49 62.03 36.40 -14.12
N PRO A 50 61.43 36.78 -12.99
CA PRO A 50 61.47 35.96 -11.80
C PRO A 50 60.73 34.66 -12.13
N VAL A 51 61.46 33.55 -12.16
CA VAL A 51 60.87 32.23 -12.34
C VAL A 51 60.19 31.89 -11.02
N GLU A 52 58.90 32.23 -10.91
CA GLU A 52 58.04 31.53 -9.97
C GLU A 52 58.10 30.06 -10.38
N GLU A 53 58.62 29.21 -9.50
CA GLU A 53 58.67 27.78 -9.73
C GLU A 53 57.25 27.25 -9.92
N VAL A 54 56.81 27.17 -11.17
CA VAL A 54 55.64 26.39 -11.56
C VAL A 54 56.00 24.95 -11.27
N ASN A 55 55.67 24.51 -10.07
CA ASN A 55 55.89 23.14 -9.66
C ASN A 55 54.77 22.30 -10.27
N VAL A 56 54.87 22.05 -11.58
CA VAL A 56 53.94 21.27 -12.41
C VAL A 56 53.64 19.91 -11.77
N VAL A 57 54.57 19.38 -10.97
CA VAL A 57 54.40 18.14 -10.20
C VAL A 57 53.38 18.32 -9.06
N LYS A 58 53.37 19.45 -8.35
CA LYS A 58 52.35 19.77 -7.33
C LYS A 58 50.97 19.99 -7.97
N ASP A 59 50.90 20.66 -9.11
CA ASP A 59 49.63 20.86 -9.81
C ASP A 59 49.07 19.53 -10.34
N PHE A 60 49.92 18.68 -10.92
CA PHE A 60 49.55 17.35 -11.39
C PHE A 60 49.06 16.45 -10.26
N THR A 61 49.76 16.42 -9.11
CA THR A 61 49.33 15.66 -7.94
C THR A 61 47.99 16.15 -7.40
N SER A 62 47.77 17.47 -7.34
CA SER A 62 46.46 18.04 -6.98
C SER A 62 45.34 17.65 -7.96
N LEU A 63 45.66 17.52 -9.25
CA LEU A 63 44.69 17.14 -10.27
C LEU A 63 44.35 15.64 -10.18
N VAL A 64 45.34 14.80 -9.87
CA VAL A 64 45.14 13.36 -9.59
C VAL A 64 44.26 13.16 -8.35
N GLU A 65 44.47 13.94 -7.28
CA GLU A 65 43.61 13.92 -6.10
C GLU A 65 42.17 14.34 -6.43
N LYS A 66 41.98 15.38 -7.23
CA LYS A 66 40.64 15.81 -7.71
C LYS A 66 39.96 14.73 -8.57
N VAL A 67 40.69 14.05 -9.44
CA VAL A 67 40.15 12.94 -10.24
C VAL A 67 39.74 11.76 -9.35
N ASN A 68 40.54 11.44 -8.34
CA ASN A 68 40.23 10.39 -7.39
C ASN A 68 39.02 10.73 -6.51
N SER A 69 38.88 11.98 -6.07
CA SER A 69 37.70 12.42 -5.32
C SER A 69 36.44 12.46 -6.19
N LEU A 70 36.55 12.87 -7.45
CA LEU A 70 35.44 12.77 -8.40
C LEU A 70 35.01 11.32 -8.61
N ARG A 71 35.97 10.38 -8.68
CA ARG A 71 35.67 8.96 -8.81
C ARG A 71 34.91 8.41 -7.60
N THR A 72 35.25 8.83 -6.38
CA THR A 72 34.52 8.40 -5.17
C THR A 72 33.12 8.98 -5.12
N VAL A 73 32.96 10.27 -5.45
CA VAL A 73 31.65 10.93 -5.52
C VAL A 73 30.77 10.30 -6.60
N LEU A 74 31.32 10.01 -7.78
CA LEU A 74 30.59 9.35 -8.86
C LEU A 74 30.13 7.94 -8.46
N GLY A 75 30.98 7.20 -7.74
CA GLY A 75 30.62 5.92 -7.14
C GLY A 75 29.48 6.04 -6.13
N ALA A 76 29.52 7.06 -5.27
CA ALA A 76 28.46 7.33 -4.30
C ALA A 76 27.13 7.66 -5.00
N VAL A 77 27.14 8.56 -5.99
CA VAL A 77 25.96 8.93 -6.78
C VAL A 77 25.36 7.72 -7.51
N LEU A 78 26.19 6.85 -8.11
CA LEU A 78 25.72 5.61 -8.72
C LEU A 78 25.10 4.64 -7.70
N SER A 79 25.64 4.60 -6.49
CA SER A 79 25.08 3.78 -5.41
C SER A 79 23.74 4.33 -4.93
N ASP A 80 23.60 5.65 -4.82
CA ASP A 80 22.37 6.31 -4.39
C ASP A 80 21.30 6.22 -5.47
N MET A 81 21.66 6.34 -6.75
CA MET A 81 20.76 6.09 -7.87
C MET A 81 20.15 4.68 -7.79
N LYS A 82 20.97 3.65 -7.56
CA LYS A 82 20.50 2.26 -7.39
C LYS A 82 19.63 2.06 -6.15
N LYS A 83 19.90 2.79 -5.06
CA LYS A 83 19.05 2.78 -3.85
C LYS A 83 17.69 3.41 -4.15
N LEU A 84 17.68 4.57 -4.80
CA LEU A 84 16.46 5.27 -5.18
C LEU A 84 15.62 4.43 -6.15
N GLU A 85 16.24 3.81 -7.16
CA GLU A 85 15.59 2.90 -8.10
C GLU A 85 14.85 1.76 -7.37
N LYS A 86 15.44 1.18 -6.33
CA LYS A 86 14.81 0.16 -5.49
C LYS A 86 13.76 0.70 -4.53
N GLN A 87 13.87 1.97 -4.13
CA GLN A 87 12.92 2.64 -3.25
C GLN A 87 11.65 3.10 -3.97
N ILE A 88 11.75 3.55 -5.23
CA ILE A 88 10.62 3.97 -6.07
C ILE A 88 9.45 2.96 -6.07
N PRO A 89 9.63 1.66 -6.37
CA PRO A 89 8.52 0.70 -6.38
C PRO A 89 7.95 0.45 -4.98
N ARG A 90 8.75 0.62 -3.92
CA ARG A 90 8.27 0.50 -2.53
C ARG A 90 7.40 1.68 -2.15
N GLU A 91 7.80 2.89 -2.54
CA GLU A 91 7.03 4.11 -2.29
C GLU A 91 5.74 4.15 -3.13
N ILE A 92 5.77 3.71 -4.40
CA ILE A 92 4.55 3.55 -5.22
C ILE A 92 3.57 2.55 -4.57
N LYS A 93 4.08 1.43 -4.01
CA LYS A 93 3.26 0.45 -3.28
C LYS A 93 2.71 1.00 -1.97
N LYS A 94 3.49 1.79 -1.21
CA LYS A 94 3.03 2.45 0.01
C LYS A 94 1.97 3.50 -0.29
N ALA A 95 2.19 4.34 -1.30
CA ALA A 95 1.26 5.38 -1.73
C ALA A 95 -0.06 4.79 -2.26
N SER A 96 -0.01 3.71 -3.06
CA SER A 96 -1.23 3.05 -3.56
C SER A 96 -2.02 2.35 -2.44
N LYS A 97 -1.35 1.71 -1.47
CA LYS A 97 -2.01 1.15 -0.28
C LYS A 97 -2.61 2.23 0.61
N GLY A 98 -1.91 3.35 0.80
CA GLY A 98 -2.41 4.51 1.56
C GLY A 98 -3.64 5.12 0.89
N ARG A 99 -3.61 5.28 -0.43
CA ARG A 99 -4.74 5.80 -1.22
C ARG A 99 -5.94 4.85 -1.19
N ARG A 100 -5.74 3.53 -1.30
CA ARG A 100 -6.81 2.52 -1.17
C ARG A 100 -7.44 2.49 0.23
N ARG A 101 -6.64 2.65 1.29
CA ARG A 101 -7.16 2.75 2.67
C ARG A 101 -7.96 4.02 2.89
N ARG A 102 -7.49 5.16 2.36
CA ARG A 102 -8.21 6.44 2.44
C ARG A 102 -9.49 6.45 1.60
N ALA A 103 -9.46 5.86 0.41
CA ALA A 103 -10.65 5.71 -0.45
C ALA A 103 -11.70 4.74 0.14
N ALA A 104 -11.28 3.79 0.99
CA ALA A 104 -12.22 2.96 1.74
C ALA A 104 -12.91 3.73 2.88
N THR A 105 -12.38 4.88 3.29
CA THR A 105 -12.88 5.71 4.39
C THR A 105 -13.47 7.04 3.96
N VAL A 106 -13.24 7.47 2.70
CA VAL A 106 -13.69 8.76 2.14
C VAL A 106 -14.24 8.50 0.74
N THR A 107 -15.48 8.90 0.46
CA THR A 107 -16.07 8.84 -0.89
C THR A 107 -15.46 9.96 -1.76
N GLU A 108 -15.66 9.88 -3.09
CA GLU A 108 -15.04 10.82 -4.06
C GLU A 108 -15.39 12.31 -3.85
N GLY A 109 -16.32 12.64 -2.93
CA GLY A 109 -16.70 14.00 -2.55
C GLY A 109 -16.09 14.55 -1.25
N GLY A 110 -15.16 13.84 -0.60
CA GLY A 110 -14.48 14.34 0.61
C GLY A 110 -15.27 14.18 1.92
N GLU A 111 -16.46 13.60 1.87
CA GLU A 111 -17.24 13.24 3.06
C GLU A 111 -16.76 11.89 3.65
N PRO A 112 -16.74 11.74 4.99
CA PRO A 112 -16.43 10.46 5.60
C PRO A 112 -17.45 9.43 5.13
N VAL A 113 -16.99 8.29 4.60
CA VAL A 113 -17.87 7.17 4.26
C VAL A 113 -18.57 6.75 5.54
N VAL A 114 -19.84 7.15 5.70
CA VAL A 114 -20.73 6.54 6.68
C VAL A 114 -20.66 5.06 6.40
N LYS A 115 -20.08 4.30 7.34
CA LYS A 115 -19.82 2.86 7.22
C LYS A 115 -21.07 2.24 6.61
N LYS A 116 -20.97 1.77 5.36
CA LYS A 116 -22.10 1.18 4.62
C LYS A 116 -22.90 0.32 5.57
N GLU A 117 -24.20 0.58 5.67
CA GLU A 117 -25.11 -0.14 6.56
C GLU A 117 -24.94 -1.64 6.34
N SER A 118 -24.11 -2.25 7.17
CA SER A 118 -23.80 -3.66 7.11
C SER A 118 -24.98 -4.39 7.73
N VAL A 119 -25.24 -5.63 7.30
CA VAL A 119 -26.27 -6.48 7.92
C VAL A 119 -26.10 -6.57 9.45
N PHE A 120 -24.88 -6.36 9.94
CA PHE A 120 -24.52 -6.30 11.35
C PHE A 120 -24.85 -4.97 12.06
N THR A 121 -24.89 -3.85 11.33
CA THR A 121 -25.21 -2.51 11.84
C THR A 121 -26.64 -2.09 11.51
N LYS A 122 -27.47 -2.98 10.95
CA LYS A 122 -28.87 -2.68 10.65
C LYS A 122 -29.65 -2.41 11.96
N PRO A 123 -30.30 -1.25 12.12
CA PRO A 123 -31.11 -0.96 13.29
C PRO A 123 -32.32 -1.90 13.32
N THR A 124 -32.51 -2.58 14.45
CA THR A 124 -33.64 -3.50 14.67
C THR A 124 -34.41 -3.08 15.91
N PRO A 125 -35.76 -3.13 15.89
CA PRO A 125 -36.56 -2.89 17.09
C PRO A 125 -36.38 -4.03 18.10
N ILE A 126 -36.33 -3.66 19.36
CA ILE A 126 -36.01 -4.54 20.48
C ILE A 126 -37.15 -4.52 21.50
N SER A 127 -37.40 -5.66 22.15
CA SER A 127 -38.37 -5.77 23.24
C SER A 127 -38.09 -4.86 24.44
N ASP A 128 -39.13 -4.41 25.13
CA ASP A 128 -39.02 -3.53 26.30
C ASP A 128 -38.19 -4.11 27.44
N ALA A 129 -38.22 -5.44 27.63
CA ALA A 129 -37.42 -6.13 28.64
C ALA A 129 -35.91 -5.94 28.39
N LEU A 130 -35.48 -6.04 27.14
CA LEU A 130 -34.08 -5.88 26.76
C LEU A 130 -33.68 -4.39 26.79
N CYS A 131 -34.58 -3.47 26.43
CA CYS A 131 -34.37 -2.03 26.58
C CYS A 131 -34.15 -1.63 28.05
N THR A 132 -34.97 -2.18 28.95
CA THR A 132 -34.87 -1.95 30.40
C THR A 132 -33.53 -2.46 30.94
N PHE A 133 -33.09 -3.65 30.52
CA PHE A 133 -31.81 -4.21 30.93
C PHE A 133 -30.61 -3.39 30.43
N LEU A 134 -30.68 -2.87 29.21
CA LEU A 134 -29.63 -2.05 28.61
C LEU A 134 -29.65 -0.57 29.04
N GLY A 135 -30.66 -0.14 29.80
CA GLY A 135 -30.83 1.26 30.19
C GLY A 135 -31.10 2.20 29.02
N VAL A 136 -31.73 1.71 27.95
CA VAL A 136 -32.08 2.51 26.76
C VAL A 136 -33.58 2.79 26.72
N ALA A 137 -33.98 3.86 26.02
CA ALA A 137 -35.38 4.24 25.91
C ALA A 137 -36.23 3.11 25.29
N LYS A 138 -37.47 2.94 25.77
CA LYS A 138 -38.42 1.96 25.22
C LYS A 138 -38.67 2.25 23.73
N GLY A 139 -38.68 1.21 22.91
CA GLY A 139 -38.80 1.35 21.45
C GLY A 139 -37.54 1.80 20.70
N SER A 140 -36.37 1.87 21.37
CA SER A 140 -35.10 2.18 20.70
C SER A 140 -34.76 1.13 19.64
N LEU A 141 -34.23 1.59 18.50
CA LEU A 141 -33.70 0.74 17.45
C LEU A 141 -32.21 0.56 17.69
N LEU A 142 -31.77 -0.66 18.02
CA LEU A 142 -30.34 -0.98 18.10
C LEU A 142 -30.02 -2.13 17.16
N SER A 143 -28.81 -2.13 16.63
CA SER A 143 -28.32 -3.22 15.82
C SER A 143 -27.97 -4.43 16.68
N ARG A 144 -28.05 -5.64 16.10
CA ARG A 144 -27.67 -6.89 16.78
C ARG A 144 -26.24 -6.86 17.33
N SER A 145 -25.33 -6.20 16.63
CA SER A 145 -23.95 -6.03 17.07
C SER A 145 -23.85 -5.14 18.31
N GLU A 146 -24.53 -3.99 18.33
CA GLU A 146 -24.53 -3.08 19.48
C GLU A 146 -25.14 -3.72 20.73
N VAL A 147 -26.23 -4.47 20.56
CA VAL A 147 -26.83 -5.22 21.68
C VAL A 147 -25.83 -6.22 22.25
N THR A 148 -25.16 -6.99 21.39
CA THR A 148 -24.15 -7.97 21.83
C THR A 148 -23.00 -7.27 22.56
N THR A 149 -22.50 -6.16 22.02
CA THR A 149 -21.42 -5.38 22.66
C THR A 149 -21.85 -4.82 24.01
N LYS A 150 -23.07 -4.29 24.14
CA LYS A 150 -23.60 -3.76 25.40
C LYS A 150 -23.81 -4.86 26.44
N VAL A 151 -24.35 -6.03 26.05
CA VAL A 151 -24.49 -7.18 26.96
C VAL A 151 -23.11 -7.70 27.40
N CYS A 152 -22.13 -7.76 26.49
CA CYS A 152 -20.75 -8.10 26.86
C CYS A 152 -20.11 -7.04 27.77
N ALA A 153 -20.41 -5.76 27.57
CA ALA A 153 -19.93 -4.68 28.44
C ALA A 153 -20.51 -4.81 29.85
N TYR A 154 -21.81 -5.11 29.96
CA TYR A 154 -22.46 -5.44 31.23
C TYR A 154 -21.82 -6.65 31.90
N ALA A 155 -21.62 -7.75 31.18
CA ALA A 155 -21.00 -8.95 31.73
C ALA A 155 -19.56 -8.68 32.24
N LYS A 156 -18.83 -7.77 31.58
CA LYS A 156 -17.49 -7.34 32.03
C LYS A 156 -17.55 -6.44 33.27
N SER A 157 -18.46 -5.47 33.31
CA SER A 157 -18.58 -4.57 34.46
C SER A 157 -19.02 -5.30 35.74
N HIS A 158 -19.84 -6.34 35.58
CA HIS A 158 -20.27 -7.21 36.68
C HIS A 158 -19.31 -8.40 36.96
N GLN A 159 -18.15 -8.46 36.28
CA GLN A 159 -17.14 -9.52 36.43
C GLN A 159 -17.70 -10.95 36.23
N LEU A 160 -18.71 -11.08 35.38
CA LEU A 160 -19.41 -12.35 35.08
C LEU A 160 -18.76 -13.12 33.92
N MET A 161 -17.73 -12.55 33.29
CA MET A 161 -17.13 -13.08 32.07
C MET A 161 -15.84 -13.86 32.37
N ASP A 162 -15.81 -15.14 31.95
CA ASP A 162 -14.61 -15.97 31.93
C ASP A 162 -14.25 -16.31 30.47
N LYS A 163 -13.28 -15.56 29.92
CA LYS A 163 -12.78 -15.61 28.52
C LYS A 163 -13.86 -15.53 27.43
N GLN A 164 -14.65 -16.59 27.26
CA GLN A 164 -15.74 -16.69 26.27
C GLN A 164 -17.07 -17.18 26.86
N VAL A 165 -17.08 -17.55 28.15
CA VAL A 165 -18.26 -18.00 28.90
C VAL A 165 -18.74 -16.87 29.79
N ILE A 166 -20.04 -16.63 29.80
CA ILE A 166 -20.70 -15.64 30.64
C ILE A 166 -21.48 -16.39 31.72
N LYS A 167 -21.12 -16.18 32.99
CA LYS A 167 -21.89 -16.67 34.13
C LYS A 167 -23.17 -15.82 34.24
N ALA A 168 -24.30 -16.38 33.83
CA ALA A 168 -25.56 -15.64 33.82
C ALA A 168 -26.00 -15.32 35.26
N ASP A 169 -26.10 -14.02 35.58
CA ASP A 169 -26.70 -13.55 36.84
C ASP A 169 -28.23 -13.69 36.84
N ALA A 170 -28.88 -13.35 37.95
CA ALA A 170 -30.33 -13.41 38.06
C ALA A 170 -31.08 -12.53 37.04
N ALA A 171 -30.53 -11.39 36.63
CA ALA A 171 -31.13 -10.49 35.64
C ALA A 171 -30.98 -11.04 34.20
N LEU A 172 -29.80 -11.55 33.85
CA LEU A 172 -29.52 -12.22 32.57
C LEU A 172 -30.33 -13.50 32.41
N ARG A 173 -30.47 -14.30 33.47
CA ARG A 173 -31.32 -15.51 33.45
C ARG A 173 -32.79 -15.17 33.25
N LYS A 174 -33.30 -14.13 33.94
CA LYS A 174 -34.68 -13.65 33.77
C LYS A 174 -34.93 -13.12 32.35
N LEU A 175 -33.97 -12.38 31.80
CA LEU A 175 -34.11 -11.81 30.47
C LEU A 175 -34.06 -12.88 29.39
N LEU A 176 -33.07 -13.78 29.45
CA LEU A 176 -32.80 -14.77 28.39
C LEU A 176 -33.55 -16.10 28.57
N ALA A 177 -34.38 -16.22 29.61
CA ALA A 177 -35.11 -17.44 29.97
C ALA A 177 -34.22 -18.70 29.96
N LEU A 178 -33.00 -18.57 30.51
CA LEU A 178 -32.00 -19.65 30.50
C LEU A 178 -32.35 -20.73 31.51
N THR A 179 -32.15 -22.00 31.13
CA THR A 179 -32.18 -23.11 32.08
C THR A 179 -30.82 -23.27 32.76
N GLU A 180 -30.77 -23.86 33.95
CA GLU A 180 -29.52 -24.04 34.71
C GLU A 180 -28.49 -24.94 33.98
N LYS A 181 -28.94 -25.68 32.96
CA LYS A 181 -28.11 -26.56 32.14
C LYS A 181 -27.52 -25.86 30.90
N ASP A 182 -27.94 -24.63 30.59
CA ASP A 182 -27.51 -23.94 29.39
C ASP A 182 -26.23 -23.12 29.61
N GLU A 183 -25.20 -23.41 28.81
CA GLU A 183 -23.96 -22.63 28.79
C GLU A 183 -24.11 -21.36 27.95
N LEU A 184 -24.12 -20.20 28.63
CA LEU A 184 -24.13 -18.90 27.96
C LEU A 184 -22.72 -18.52 27.50
N LYS A 185 -22.46 -18.63 26.19
CA LYS A 185 -21.20 -18.17 25.55
C LYS A 185 -21.48 -16.95 24.68
N ILE A 186 -20.46 -16.11 24.46
CA ILE A 186 -20.56 -14.91 23.60
C ILE A 186 -21.11 -15.26 22.20
N LEU A 187 -20.67 -16.39 21.64
CA LEU A 187 -21.11 -16.87 20.33
C LEU A 187 -22.55 -17.39 20.32
N ASN A 188 -23.01 -17.95 21.45
CA ASN A 188 -24.36 -18.49 21.59
C ASN A 188 -25.38 -17.43 22.02
N LEU A 189 -24.93 -16.29 22.56
CA LEU A 189 -25.78 -15.20 23.06
C LEU A 189 -26.79 -14.72 22.00
N GLN A 190 -26.40 -14.64 20.73
CA GLN A 190 -27.32 -14.28 19.64
C GLN A 190 -28.53 -15.22 19.51
N ARG A 191 -28.37 -16.52 19.82
CA ARG A 191 -29.46 -17.50 19.77
C ARG A 191 -30.52 -17.19 20.83
N PHE A 192 -30.08 -16.84 22.03
CA PHE A 192 -30.95 -16.47 23.15
C PHE A 192 -31.55 -15.08 23.02
N LEU A 193 -30.89 -14.16 22.31
CA LEU A 193 -31.43 -12.83 22.03
C LEU A 193 -32.42 -12.80 20.86
N LYS A 194 -32.42 -13.83 20.00
CA LYS A 194 -33.30 -13.92 18.82
C LYS A 194 -34.78 -13.61 19.11
N PRO A 195 -35.40 -14.12 20.19
CA PRO A 195 -36.80 -13.84 20.53
C PRO A 195 -37.07 -12.38 20.94
N HIS A 196 -36.04 -11.65 21.39
CA HIS A 196 -36.16 -10.26 21.82
C HIS A 196 -36.03 -9.24 20.69
N TYR A 197 -35.62 -9.69 19.50
CA TYR A 197 -35.64 -8.85 18.31
C TYR A 197 -37.02 -8.91 17.66
N LEU A 198 -37.72 -7.80 17.69
CA LEU A 198 -39.02 -7.69 17.05
C LEU A 198 -38.81 -7.69 15.54
N LYS A 199 -39.63 -8.46 14.81
CA LYS A 199 -39.64 -8.38 13.35
C LYS A 199 -40.19 -6.99 13.01
N PRO A 200 -39.46 -6.14 12.28
CA PRO A 200 -39.96 -4.80 11.95
C PRO A 200 -41.22 -4.98 11.11
N ALA A 201 -42.38 -4.58 11.67
CA ALA A 201 -43.64 -4.53 10.93
C ALA A 201 -43.64 -3.39 9.91
N VAL A 202 -42.77 -2.39 10.09
CA VAL A 202 -42.61 -1.25 9.18
C VAL A 202 -41.13 -0.90 9.04
N PRO A 203 -40.57 -0.82 7.81
CA PRO A 203 -39.23 -0.30 7.59
C PRO A 203 -39.29 1.23 7.69
N LEU A 204 -39.16 1.77 8.90
CA LEU A 204 -38.99 3.22 9.07
C LEU A 204 -37.54 3.58 8.75
N VAL A 205 -37.33 3.92 7.48
CA VAL A 205 -36.22 4.73 7.01
C VAL A 205 -36.31 6.09 7.70
N ALA A 206 -35.51 6.31 8.74
CA ALA A 206 -35.30 7.64 9.29
C ALA A 206 -34.37 8.40 8.32
N LYS A 207 -34.98 9.15 7.41
CA LYS A 207 -34.33 10.12 6.55
C LYS A 207 -34.30 11.45 7.31
N ALA A 208 -33.11 11.94 7.64
CA ALA A 208 -32.83 13.32 8.00
C ALA A 208 -31.50 13.70 7.37
#